data_AF-A0A9Q1LC17-F1
#
_entry.id   AF-A0A9Q1LC17-F1
#
_cell.length_a   1.000
_cell.length_b   1.000
_cell.length_c   1.000
_cell.angle_alpha   90.00
_cell.angle_beta   90.00
_cell.angle_gamma   90.00
#
_symmetry.space_group_name_H-M   'P 1'
#
loop_
_entity.id
_entity.type
_entity.pdbx_description
1 polymer ?
#
loop_
_entity_poly.entity_id
_entity_poly.type
_entity_poly.pdbx_seq_one_letter_code
_entity_poly.pdbx_strand_id
1 'polypeptide(L)'
;MTITFNNKLVCNGHELFPSAVSARPKVEVQGGDLRTFFTLVMTDPDVPGPSDPYLREHLHWIVTDIPGTTDATFGRELVSYEIPRPNIGIHSEKPPRGDVN
;
A
#
# COMPACT_ATOMS: atom_id res chain seq x y z
N MET A 1 10.36 -4.40 4.30
CA MET A 1 8.94 -4.59 3.96
C MET A 1 8.87 -5.22 2.57
N THR A 2 8.02 -6.24 2.40
CA THR A 2 7.86 -7.00 1.15
C THR A 2 6.40 -7.00 0.77
N ILE A 3 6.08 -6.61 -0.46
CA ILE A 3 4.70 -6.46 -0.94
C ILE A 3 4.49 -7.38 -2.13
N THR A 4 3.43 -8.17 -2.08
CA THR A 4 3.18 -9.20 -3.10
C THR A 4 1.73 -9.17 -3.55
N PHE A 5 1.48 -8.99 -4.85
CA PHE A 5 0.16 -9.19 -5.46
C PHE A 5 0.16 -10.51 -6.24
N ASN A 6 -0.81 -11.40 -6.01
CA ASN A 6 -0.93 -12.68 -6.72
C ASN A 6 0.40 -13.47 -6.79
N ASN A 7 1.12 -13.55 -5.67
CA ASN A 7 2.45 -14.18 -5.54
C ASN A 7 3.57 -13.54 -6.38
N LYS A 8 3.38 -12.31 -6.88
CA LYS A 8 4.41 -11.51 -7.57
C LYS A 8 4.87 -10.35 -6.70
N LEU A 9 6.18 -10.27 -6.48
CA LEU A 9 6.81 -9.19 -5.73
C LEU A 9 6.60 -7.85 -6.47
N VAL A 10 6.21 -6.83 -5.71
CA VAL A 10 6.15 -5.46 -6.19
C VAL A 10 7.52 -4.81 -6.04
N CYS A 11 8.03 -4.26 -7.13
CA CYS A 11 9.25 -3.48 -7.17
C CYS A 11 8.92 -2.02 -7.46
N ASN A 12 9.64 -1.09 -6.85
CA ASN A 12 9.43 0.34 -7.09
C ASN A 12 9.56 0.67 -8.58
N GLY A 13 8.58 1.41 -9.11
CA GLY A 13 8.54 1.81 -10.52
C GLY A 13 8.11 0.72 -11.50
N HIS A 14 7.75 -0.49 -11.03
CA HIS A 14 7.22 -1.52 -11.90
C HIS A 14 5.72 -1.32 -12.14
N GLU A 15 5.32 -1.30 -13.41
CA GLU A 15 3.91 -1.16 -13.79
C GLU A 15 3.11 -2.42 -13.46
N LEU A 16 1.90 -2.23 -12.93
CA LEU A 16 0.96 -3.31 -12.63
C LEU A 16 -0.37 -3.02 -13.31
N PHE A 17 -0.96 -4.04 -13.92
CA PHE A 17 -2.30 -3.92 -14.49
C PHE A 17 -3.35 -3.75 -13.37
N PRO A 18 -4.40 -2.93 -13.56
CA PRO A 18 -5.49 -2.80 -12.58
C PRO A 18 -6.12 -4.14 -12.16
N SER A 19 -6.18 -5.10 -13.09
CA SER A 19 -6.67 -6.47 -12.79
C SER A 19 -5.78 -7.23 -11.81
N ALA A 20 -4.46 -6.98 -11.84
CA ALA A 20 -3.48 -7.63 -10.96
C ALA A 20 -3.53 -7.09 -9.52
N VAL A 21 -4.10 -5.90 -9.31
CA VAL A 21 -4.24 -5.23 -8.01
C VAL A 21 -5.70 -5.21 -7.52
N SER A 22 -6.55 -6.09 -8.04
CA SER A 22 -7.96 -6.18 -7.66
C SER A 22 -8.20 -6.71 -6.24
N ALA A 23 -7.23 -7.42 -5.68
CA ALA A 23 -7.23 -7.91 -4.31
C ALA A 23 -6.08 -7.26 -3.53
N ARG A 24 -6.29 -7.02 -2.24
CA ARG A 24 -5.25 -6.44 -1.37
C ARG A 24 -3.95 -7.26 -1.42
N PRO A 25 -2.77 -6.62 -1.41
CA PRO A 25 -1.51 -7.33 -1.45
C PRO A 25 -1.22 -8.02 -0.11
N LYS A 26 -0.38 -9.04 -0.14
CA LYS A 26 0.30 -9.52 1.06
C LYS A 26 1.44 -8.55 1.38
N VAL A 27 1.44 -7.99 2.59
CA VAL A 27 2.50 -7.08 3.04
C VAL A 27 3.18 -7.64 4.27
N GLU A 28 4.43 -8.06 4.11
CA GLU A 28 5.27 -8.59 5.19
C GLU A 28 6.20 -7.49 5.69
N VAL A 29 6.24 -7.31 7.01
CA VAL A 29 7.09 -6.34 7.68
C VAL A 29 8.31 -7.05 8.25
N GLN A 30 9.41 -7.03 7.49
CA GLN A 30 10.70 -7.50 7.95
C GLN A 30 11.41 -6.40 8.73
N GLY A 31 11.73 -6.66 10.00
CA GLY A 31 12.41 -5.72 10.90
C GLY A 31 11.71 -5.53 12.24
N GLY A 32 12.45 -5.03 13.23
CA GLY A 32 11.98 -4.85 14.60
C GLY A 32 11.86 -6.15 15.40
N ASP A 33 11.22 -6.07 16.56
CA ASP A 33 10.76 -7.20 17.36
C ASP A 33 9.23 -7.14 17.52
N LEU A 34 8.64 -8.10 18.23
CA LEU A 34 7.19 -8.14 18.50
C LEU A 34 6.69 -6.98 19.39
N ARG A 35 7.56 -6.08 19.85
CA ARG A 35 7.21 -4.89 20.64
C ARG A 35 7.21 -3.62 19.79
N THR A 36 7.76 -3.71 18.58
CA THR A 36 7.77 -2.63 17.59
C THR A 36 6.51 -2.74 16.75
N PHE A 37 5.78 -1.64 16.59
CA PHE A 37 4.56 -1.61 15.78
C PHE A 37 4.74 -0.71 14.56
N PHE A 38 4.18 -1.16 13.44
CA PHE A 38 4.24 -0.47 12.17
C PHE A 38 2.85 -0.06 11.70
N THR A 39 2.80 1.10 11.07
CA THR A 39 1.63 1.52 10.29
C THR A 39 1.90 1.33 8.81
N LEU A 40 0.89 0.90 8.06
CA LEU A 40 0.88 0.74 6.62
C LEU A 40 -0.08 1.78 6.04
N VAL A 41 0.39 2.59 5.09
CA VAL A 41 -0.44 3.58 4.38
C VAL A 41 -0.23 3.45 2.88
N MET A 42 -1.26 3.10 2.12
CA MET A 42 -1.24 3.07 0.65
C MET A 42 -2.01 4.27 0.10
N THR A 43 -1.36 5.08 -0.73
CA THR A 43 -1.93 6.31 -1.30
C THR A 43 -1.55 6.50 -2.75
N ASP A 44 -2.45 7.13 -3.50
CA ASP A 44 -2.25 7.59 -4.87
C ASP A 44 -2.08 9.14 -4.89
N PRO A 45 -0.88 9.65 -5.22
CA PRO A 45 -0.60 11.08 -5.31
C PRO A 45 -1.01 11.71 -6.64
N ASP A 46 -1.49 10.91 -7.60
CA ASP A 46 -1.71 11.30 -8.99
C ASP A 46 -3.20 11.48 -9.33
N VAL A 47 -4.12 11.46 -8.35
CA VAL A 47 -5.57 11.56 -8.62
C VAL A 47 -6.00 13.01 -8.96
N PRO A 48 -6.83 13.22 -10.02
CA PRO A 48 -7.41 12.23 -10.94
C PRO A 48 -6.50 11.81 -12.10
N GLY A 49 -5.43 12.55 -12.37
CA GLY A 49 -4.35 12.16 -13.28
C GLY A 49 -3.06 12.93 -12.95
N PRO A 50 -1.88 12.38 -13.31
CA PRO A 50 -0.58 12.89 -12.85
C PRO A 50 -0.25 14.32 -13.33
N SER A 51 -0.90 14.79 -14.41
CA SER A 51 -0.69 16.13 -14.95
C SER A 51 -1.39 17.24 -14.17
N ASP A 52 -2.50 16.93 -13.48
CA ASP A 52 -3.26 17.88 -12.65
C ASP A 52 -3.87 17.14 -11.44
N PRO A 53 -3.04 16.75 -10.46
CA PRO A 53 -3.46 15.89 -9.36
C PRO A 53 -4.11 16.69 -8.22
N TYR A 54 -5.19 17.42 -8.49
CA TYR A 54 -5.83 18.29 -7.50
C TYR A 54 -6.58 17.55 -6.37
N LEU A 55 -6.77 16.23 -6.48
CA LEU A 55 -7.36 15.36 -5.45
C LEU A 55 -6.32 14.56 -4.67
N ARG A 56 -5.03 14.81 -4.87
CA ARG A 56 -3.95 14.17 -4.10
C ARG A 56 -4.05 14.52 -2.61
N GLU A 57 -3.73 13.62 -1.68
CA GLU A 57 -3.40 12.19 -1.84
C GLU A 57 -4.68 11.35 -1.65
N HIS A 58 -5.01 10.48 -2.60
CA HIS A 58 -6.14 9.56 -2.45
C HIS A 58 -5.71 8.35 -1.62
N LEU A 59 -6.49 8.02 -0.59
CA LEU A 59 -6.13 6.99 0.36
C LEU A 59 -6.75 5.64 -0.02
N HIS A 60 -5.91 4.65 -0.34
CA HIS A 60 -6.36 3.32 -0.73
C HIS A 60 -6.44 2.33 0.42
N TRP A 61 -5.55 2.40 1.41
CA TRP A 61 -5.50 1.40 2.48
C TRP A 61 -4.75 1.91 3.72
N ILE A 62 -5.27 1.67 4.92
CA ILE A 62 -4.56 1.89 6.19
C ILE A 62 -4.68 0.67 7.08
N VAL A 63 -3.54 0.17 7.56
CA VAL A 63 -3.45 -0.82 8.62
C VAL A 63 -2.48 -0.32 9.69
N THR A 64 -2.92 -0.22 10.94
CA THR A 64 -2.07 0.18 12.07
C THR A 64 -1.67 -1.03 12.91
N ASP A 65 -0.81 -0.80 13.90
CA ASP A 65 -0.50 -1.77 14.95
C ASP A 65 -0.02 -3.13 14.42
N ILE A 66 0.66 -3.14 13.27
CA ILE A 66 1.25 -4.36 12.71
C ILE A 66 2.49 -4.71 13.55
N PRO A 67 2.52 -5.84 14.26
CA PRO A 67 3.71 -6.21 15.03
C PRO A 67 4.90 -6.46 14.10
N GLY A 68 6.10 -6.06 14.51
CA GLY A 68 7.33 -6.34 13.77
C GLY A 68 7.50 -7.83 13.51
N THR A 69 8.19 -8.18 12.42
CA THR A 69 8.39 -9.56 11.93
C THR A 69 7.14 -10.31 11.46
N THR A 70 5.97 -9.65 11.43
CA THR A 70 4.69 -10.24 10.97
C THR A 70 4.26 -9.65 9.62
N ASP A 71 2.96 -9.70 9.34
CA ASP A 71 2.36 -9.17 8.13
C ASP A 71 1.10 -8.34 8.45
N ALA A 72 0.60 -7.59 7.47
CA ALA A 72 -0.53 -6.69 7.66
C ALA A 72 -1.82 -7.36 8.16
N THR A 73 -1.95 -8.69 8.10
CA THR A 73 -3.13 -9.40 8.64
C THR A 73 -3.15 -9.44 10.17
N PHE A 74 -2.03 -9.18 10.83
CA PHE A 74 -1.93 -9.09 12.30
C PHE A 74 -2.19 -7.68 12.83
N GLY A 75 -2.24 -6.67 11.96
CA GLY A 75 -2.55 -5.30 12.34
C GLY A 75 -4.05 -5.02 12.40
N ARG A 76 -4.39 -3.78 12.72
CA ARG A 76 -5.75 -3.25 12.73
C ARG A 76 -6.03 -2.47 11.45
N GLU A 77 -6.94 -2.96 10.63
CA GLU A 77 -7.39 -2.24 9.44
C GLU A 77 -8.28 -1.04 9.85
N LEU A 78 -7.82 0.18 9.54
CA LEU A 78 -8.57 1.43 9.80
C LEU A 78 -9.32 1.91 8.56
N VAL A 79 -8.73 1.70 7.38
CA VAL A 79 -9.34 1.99 6.08
C VAL A 79 -9.18 0.72 5.26
N SER A 80 -10.30 0.13 4.82
CA SER A 80 -10.28 -1.08 4.01
C SER A 80 -9.70 -0.83 2.63
N TYR A 81 -9.08 -1.86 2.07
CA TYR A 81 -8.43 -1.79 0.77
C TYR A 81 -9.40 -1.39 -0.34
N GLU A 82 -9.19 -0.22 -0.93
CA GLU A 82 -9.85 0.23 -2.14
C GLU A 82 -8.98 -0.08 -3.36
N ILE A 83 -9.57 -0.75 -4.35
CA ILE A 83 -8.89 -1.15 -5.58
C ILE A 83 -8.45 0.10 -6.36
N PRO A 84 -7.17 0.23 -6.75
CA PRO A 84 -6.72 1.30 -7.64
C PRO A 84 -7.47 1.26 -8.97
N ARG A 85 -8.12 2.39 -9.31
CA ARG A 85 -8.89 2.57 -10.55
C ARG A 85 -8.48 3.88 -11.22
N PRO A 86 -7.27 3.93 -11.81
CA PRO A 86 -6.83 5.12 -12.52
C PRO A 86 -7.75 5.37 -13.72
N ASN A 87 -8.31 6.57 -13.80
CA ASN A 87 -9.15 6.97 -14.93
C ASN A 87 -8.35 7.68 -16.02
N ILE A 88 -7.23 8.33 -15.68
CA ILE A 88 -6.46 9.18 -16.59
C ILE A 88 -4.95 9.00 -16.37
N GLY A 89 -4.27 8.37 -17.33
CA GLY A 89 -2.81 8.22 -17.30
C GLY A 89 -2.32 7.09 -16.40
N ILE A 90 -1.00 7.05 -16.16
CA ILE A 90 -0.34 6.07 -15.31
C ILE A 90 -0.14 6.70 -13.94
N HIS A 91 -0.72 6.08 -12.91
CA HIS A 91 -0.67 6.54 -11.52
C HIS A 91 0.41 5.79 -10.74
N SER A 92 1.11 6.50 -9.87
CA SER A 92 2.19 5.99 -9.05
C SER A 92 1.71 5.76 -7.62
N GLU A 93 1.42 4.52 -7.25
CA GLU A 93 1.13 4.18 -5.86
C GLU A 93 2.37 4.44 -4.99
N LYS A 94 2.23 5.25 -3.93
CA LYS A 94 3.31 5.37 -2.96
C LYS A 94 3.47 4.04 -2.24
N PRO A 95 4.70 3.51 -2.13
CA PRO A 95 4.92 2.32 -1.34
C PRO A 95 4.53 2.62 0.11
N PRO A 96 3.94 1.63 0.81
CA PRO A 96 3.59 1.78 2.19
C PRO A 96 4.79 2.22 3.02
N ARG A 97 4.61 3.30 3.77
CA ARG A 97 5.59 3.79 4.72
C ARG A 97 5.35 3.14 6.07
N GLY A 98 6.33 2.39 6.55
CA GLY A 98 6.36 1.85 7.91
C GLY A 98 6.89 2.88 8.87
N ASP A 99 6.02 3.72 9.41
CA ASP A 99 6.39 4.59 10.54
C ASP A 99 6.33 3.73 11.82
N VAL A 100 7.41 3.77 12.60
CA VAL A 100 7.53 3.05 13.87
C VAL A 100 6.82 3.86 14.95
N ASN A 101 5.78 3.28 15.55
CA ASN A 101 5.11 3.83 16.72
C ASN A 101 5.78 3.38 18.03
#